data_AF-A0A9X2FK05-F1
#
_entry.id   AF-A0A9X2FK05-F1
#
_cell.length_a   1.000
_cell.length_b   1.000
_cell.length_c   1.000
_cell.angle_alpha   90.00
_cell.angle_beta   90.00
_cell.angle_gamma   90.00
#
_symmetry.space_group_name_H-M   'P 1'
#
loop_
_entity.id
_entity.type
_entity.pdbx_description
1 polymer ?
#
loop_
_entity_poly.entity_id
_entity_poly.type
_entity_poly.pdbx_seq_one_letter_code
_entity_poly.pdbx_strand_id
1 'polypeptide(L)'
;MIIYKLIFLFLVIEGIVRTFFPPQYTKLGNHWGYRTPTSKKNKENWYLGQKFSAIYSIITGLICFLILLRYNTSTVANILVVFEVISIIVFTELVLFIYEHFYKQNQHTIK
;
A
#
# COMPACT_ATOMS: atom_id res chain seq x y z
N MET A 1 -2.72 15.55 16.12
CA MET A 1 -2.84 14.18 16.68
C MET A 1 -4.01 13.37 16.14
N ILE A 2 -5.26 13.86 16.15
CA ILE A 2 -6.44 13.08 15.70
C ILE A 2 -6.31 12.61 14.24
N ILE A 3 -5.90 13.49 13.33
CA ILE A 3 -5.75 13.16 11.89
C ILE A 3 -4.82 11.95 11.67
N TYR A 4 -3.70 11.87 12.38
CA TYR A 4 -2.75 10.76 12.22
C TYR A 4 -3.29 9.44 12.73
N LYS A 5 -4.06 9.47 13.83
CA LYS A 5 -4.76 8.29 14.33
C LYS A 5 -5.79 7.80 13.30
N LEU A 6 -6.47 8.72 12.60
CA LEU A 6 -7.41 8.38 11.54
C LEU A 6 -6.70 7.80 10.31
N ILE A 7 -5.56 8.36 9.89
CA ILE A 7 -4.75 7.83 8.77
C ILE A 7 -4.27 6.40 9.10
N PHE A 8 -3.71 6.20 10.29
CA PHE A 8 -3.31 4.88 10.78
C PHE A 8 -4.48 3.89 10.73
N LEU A 9 -5.61 4.26 11.35
CA LEU A 9 -6.78 3.41 11.43
C LEU A 9 -7.29 3.07 10.03
N PHE A 10 -7.33 4.06 9.13
CA PHE A 10 -7.72 3.87 7.74
C PHE A 10 -6.82 2.88 7.02
N LEU A 11 -5.48 3.06 7.06
CA LEU A 11 -4.53 2.16 6.39
C LEU A 11 -4.64 0.72 6.89
N VAL A 12 -4.72 0.54 8.22
CA VAL A 12 -4.82 -0.80 8.81
C VAL A 12 -6.16 -1.45 8.50
N ILE A 13 -7.28 -0.74 8.68
CA ILE A 13 -8.61 -1.29 8.38
C ILE A 13 -8.73 -1.61 6.89
N GLU A 14 -8.33 -0.70 6.01
CA GLU A 14 -8.37 -0.90 4.57
C GLU A 14 -7.51 -2.09 4.15
N GLY A 15 -6.29 -2.21 4.69
CA GLY A 15 -5.43 -3.35 4.43
C GLY A 15 -6.00 -4.68 4.94
N ILE A 16 -6.60 -4.71 6.13
CA ILE A 16 -7.29 -5.89 6.67
C ILE A 16 -8.48 -6.26 5.78
N VAL A 17 -9.34 -5.29 5.45
CA VAL A 17 -10.51 -5.51 4.60
C VAL A 17 -10.09 -6.09 3.26
N ARG A 18 -9.05 -5.55 2.60
CA ARG A 18 -8.56 -6.08 1.32
C ARG A 18 -7.87 -7.44 1.43
N THR A 19 -7.39 -7.82 2.62
CA THR A 19 -6.82 -9.15 2.86
C THR A 19 -7.91 -10.22 2.84
N PHE A 20 -9.05 -9.95 3.47
CA PHE A 20 -10.18 -10.90 3.56
C PHE A 20 -11.17 -10.77 2.39
N PHE A 21 -11.33 -9.56 1.85
CA PHE A 21 -12.25 -9.22 0.78
C PHE A 21 -11.49 -8.53 -0.37
N PRO A 22 -10.54 -9.22 -1.02
CA PRO A 22 -9.82 -8.64 -2.14
C PRO A 22 -10.83 -8.28 -3.25
N PRO A 23 -10.63 -7.15 -3.95
CA PRO A 23 -11.52 -6.76 -5.03
C PRO A 23 -11.58 -7.87 -6.09
N GLN A 24 -12.78 -8.14 -6.59
CA GLN A 24 -12.96 -9.19 -7.59
C GLN A 24 -12.24 -8.83 -8.89
N TYR A 25 -11.66 -9.85 -9.55
CA TYR A 25 -11.06 -9.69 -10.87
C TYR A 25 -12.13 -9.44 -11.94
N THR A 26 -11.96 -8.39 -12.72
CA THR A 26 -12.73 -8.14 -13.95
C THR A 26 -11.76 -7.89 -15.11
N LYS A 27 -12.10 -8.31 -16.34
CA LYS A 27 -11.24 -8.09 -17.53
C LYS A 27 -10.99 -6.60 -17.83
N LEU A 28 -11.93 -5.73 -17.45
CA LEU A 28 -11.81 -4.26 -17.54
C LEU A 28 -11.03 -3.64 -16.36
N GLY A 29 -10.72 -4.46 -15.34
CA GLY A 29 -10.20 -4.04 -14.05
C GLY A 29 -11.29 -3.48 -13.12
N ASN A 30 -11.22 -3.81 -11.83
CA ASN A 30 -12.14 -3.27 -10.82
C ASN A 30 -11.88 -1.78 -10.58
N HIS A 31 -12.84 -0.99 -10.11
CA HIS A 31 -12.65 0.45 -9.86
C HIS A 31 -11.65 0.75 -8.73
N TRP A 32 -11.37 -0.23 -7.88
CA TRP A 32 -10.52 -0.11 -6.70
C TRP A 32 -9.52 -1.26 -6.62
N GLY A 33 -8.45 -1.07 -5.83
CA GLY A 33 -7.36 -2.02 -5.64
C GLY A 33 -6.08 -1.69 -6.42
N TYR A 34 -5.07 -2.53 -6.25
CA TYR A 34 -3.77 -2.39 -6.91
C TYR A 34 -3.88 -2.71 -8.41
N ARG A 35 -3.65 -1.72 -9.29
CA ARG A 35 -4.11 -1.73 -10.69
C ARG A 35 -3.03 -1.43 -11.72
N THR A 36 -1.98 -2.19 -11.64
CA THR A 36 -0.87 -2.11 -12.58
C THR A 36 -1.06 -3.03 -13.80
N PRO A 37 -0.32 -2.83 -14.91
CA PRO A 37 -0.46 -3.67 -16.10
C PRO A 37 -0.20 -5.15 -15.83
N THR A 38 0.72 -5.49 -14.94
CA THR A 38 1.08 -6.89 -14.66
C THR A 38 0.03 -7.55 -13.77
N SER A 39 -0.49 -6.83 -12.77
CA SER A 39 -1.57 -7.34 -11.91
C SER A 39 -2.86 -7.58 -12.68
N LYS A 40 -3.19 -6.75 -13.68
CA LYS A 40 -4.40 -6.94 -14.51
C LYS A 40 -4.30 -8.07 -15.54
N LYS A 41 -3.09 -8.58 -15.82
CA LYS A 41 -2.82 -9.52 -16.92
C LYS A 41 -3.68 -10.78 -16.87
N ASN A 42 -3.88 -11.33 -15.67
CA ASN A 42 -4.71 -12.51 -15.46
C ASN A 42 -5.27 -12.51 -14.03
N LYS A 43 -6.20 -13.43 -13.76
CA LYS A 43 -6.88 -13.57 -12.45
C LYS A 43 -5.89 -13.84 -11.31
N GLU A 44 -4.86 -14.65 -11.55
CA GLU A 44 -3.87 -15.03 -10.53
C GLU A 44 -3.01 -13.85 -10.10
N ASN A 45 -2.43 -13.14 -11.06
CA ASN A 45 -1.65 -11.91 -10.84
C ASN A 45 -2.49 -10.83 -10.15
N TRP A 46 -3.78 -10.76 -10.46
CA TRP A 46 -4.68 -9.81 -9.82
C TRP A 46 -4.77 -10.08 -8.31
N TYR A 47 -5.13 -11.31 -7.90
CA TYR A 47 -5.24 -11.64 -6.48
C TYR A 47 -3.90 -11.56 -5.76
N LEU A 48 -2.81 -11.93 -6.43
CA LEU A 48 -1.45 -11.79 -5.88
C LEU A 48 -1.10 -10.31 -5.62
N GLY A 49 -1.36 -9.43 -6.59
CA GLY A 49 -1.14 -7.98 -6.44
C GLY A 49 -2.00 -7.36 -5.33
N GLN A 50 -3.28 -7.76 -5.21
CA GLN A 50 -4.14 -7.30 -4.11
C GLN A 50 -3.63 -7.75 -2.75
N LYS A 51 -3.20 -9.03 -2.64
CA LYS A 51 -2.66 -9.58 -1.40
C LYS A 51 -1.41 -8.83 -0.95
N PHE A 52 -0.46 -8.59 -1.86
CA PHE A 52 0.73 -7.81 -1.52
C PHE A 52 0.37 -6.39 -1.11
N SER A 53 -0.41 -5.66 -1.92
CA SER A 53 -0.82 -4.29 -1.58
C SER A 53 -1.52 -4.21 -0.21
N ALA A 54 -2.39 -5.16 0.10
CA ALA A 54 -3.07 -5.26 1.39
C ALA A 54 -2.07 -5.39 2.56
N ILE A 55 -1.11 -6.30 2.45
CA ILE A 55 -0.05 -6.50 3.46
C ILE A 55 0.79 -5.24 3.63
N TYR A 56 1.22 -4.62 2.53
CA TYR A 56 2.00 -3.38 2.57
C TYR A 56 1.22 -2.23 3.22
N SER A 57 -0.07 -2.09 2.95
CA SER A 57 -0.93 -1.08 3.59
C SER A 57 -0.98 -1.24 5.12
N ILE A 58 -1.11 -2.48 5.61
CA ILE A 58 -1.08 -2.78 7.05
C ILE A 58 0.28 -2.41 7.65
N ILE A 59 1.37 -2.85 7.02
CA ILE A 59 2.74 -2.59 7.50
C ILE A 59 3.00 -1.08 7.53
N THR A 60 2.63 -0.36 6.49
CA THR A 60 2.78 1.11 6.41
C THR A 60 1.98 1.80 7.51
N GLY A 61 0.73 1.38 7.74
CA GLY A 61 -0.07 1.88 8.86
C GLY A 61 0.63 1.69 10.21
N LEU A 62 1.13 0.48 10.49
CA LEU A 62 1.85 0.18 11.73
C LEU A 62 3.12 1.04 11.88
N ILE A 63 3.90 1.22 10.82
CA ILE A 63 5.09 2.09 10.84
C ILE A 63 4.68 3.54 11.14
N CYS A 64 3.65 4.06 10.49
CA CYS A 64 3.13 5.41 10.76
C CYS A 64 2.68 5.59 12.22
N PHE A 65 2.10 4.55 12.81
CA PHE A 65 1.72 4.56 14.23
C PHE A 65 2.94 4.64 15.15
N LEU A 66 3.98 3.85 14.89
CA LEU A 66 5.22 3.89 15.68
C LEU A 66 5.89 5.27 15.61
N ILE A 67 5.90 5.89 14.43
CA ILE A 67 6.43 7.25 14.24
C ILE A 67 5.62 8.26 15.05
N LEU A 68 4.28 8.14 15.07
CA LEU A 68 3.42 9.03 15.85
C LEU A 68 3.71 8.96 17.36
N LEU A 69 4.04 7.78 17.89
CA LEU A 69 4.40 7.62 19.31
C LEU A 69 5.68 8.38 19.69
N ARG A 70 6.58 8.64 18.73
CA ARG A 70 7.85 9.34 18.96
C ARG A 70 7.68 10.85 19.14
N TYR A 71 6.70 11.47 18.48
CA TYR A 71 6.58 12.92 18.43
C TYR A 71 5.54 13.43 19.44
N ASN A 72 6.01 14.10 20.50
CA ASN A 72 5.15 14.71 21.50
C ASN A 72 4.92 16.21 21.20
N THR A 73 3.70 16.53 20.75
CA THR A 73 2.96 17.80 20.93
C THR A 73 3.38 19.13 20.26
N SER A 74 4.58 19.34 19.71
CA SER A 74 4.88 20.64 19.07
C SER A 74 4.26 20.79 17.65
N THR A 75 3.86 22.01 17.27
CA THR A 75 3.28 22.30 15.93
C THR A 75 4.27 22.01 14.80
N VAL A 76 5.55 22.31 15.00
CA VAL A 76 6.61 22.00 14.02
C VAL A 76 6.79 20.49 13.87
N ALA A 77 6.73 19.73 14.96
CA ALA A 77 6.78 18.26 14.90
C ALA A 77 5.59 17.69 14.12
N ASN A 78 4.39 18.27 14.24
CA ASN A 78 3.23 17.83 13.47
C ASN A 78 3.45 17.98 11.94
N ILE A 79 4.02 19.08 11.48
CA ILE A 79 4.28 19.29 10.04
C ILE A 79 5.31 18.28 9.52
N LEU A 80 6.38 18.04 10.27
CA LEU A 80 7.41 17.06 9.90
C LEU A 80 6.83 15.64 9.81
N VAL A 81 5.94 15.25 10.73
CA VAL A 81 5.24 13.96 10.68
C VAL A 81 4.38 13.82 9.43
N VAL A 82 3.72 14.89 8.96
CA VAL A 82 2.96 14.84 7.70
C VAL A 82 3.87 14.51 6.52
N PHE A 83 5.00 15.22 6.40
CA PHE A 83 5.96 14.96 5.32
C PHE A 83 6.54 13.54 5.41
N GLU A 84 6.85 13.06 6.61
CA GLU A 84 7.35 11.71 6.84
C GLU A 84 6.33 10.64 6.42
N VAL A 85 5.06 10.77 6.84
CA VAL A 85 3.98 9.85 6.47
C VAL A 85 3.74 9.83 4.96
N ILE A 86 3.67 11.01 4.32
CA ILE A 86 3.50 11.10 2.86
C ILE A 86 4.68 10.45 2.15
N SER A 87 5.91 10.70 2.62
CA SER A 87 7.12 10.13 2.02
C SER A 87 7.13 8.61 2.11
N ILE A 88 6.69 8.04 3.24
CA ILE A 88 6.58 6.58 3.41
C ILE A 88 5.53 5.99 2.47
N ILE A 89 4.36 6.64 2.33
CA ILE A 89 3.32 6.17 1.41
C ILE A 89 3.84 6.18 -0.02
N VAL A 90 4.43 7.30 -0.47
CA VAL A 90 5.01 7.42 -1.82
C VAL A 90 6.12 6.39 -2.03
N PHE A 91 7.01 6.21 -1.04
CA PHE A 91 8.08 5.22 -1.10
C PHE A 91 7.52 3.80 -1.21
N THR A 92 6.49 3.46 -0.45
CA THR A 92 5.85 2.13 -0.50
C THR A 92 5.26 1.86 -1.88
N GLU A 93 4.55 2.82 -2.47
CA GLU A 93 4.00 2.70 -3.82
C GLU A 93 5.10 2.58 -4.89
N LEU A 94 6.20 3.33 -4.73
CA LEU A 94 7.36 3.25 -5.61
C LEU A 94 8.04 1.88 -5.51
N VAL A 95 8.20 1.32 -4.31
CA VAL A 95 8.74 -0.03 -4.09
C VAL A 95 7.86 -1.07 -4.76
N LEU A 96 6.54 -0.98 -4.62
CA LEU A 96 5.60 -1.88 -5.28
C LEU A 96 5.70 -1.78 -6.81
N PHE A 97 5.78 -0.56 -7.34
CA PHE A 97 5.95 -0.32 -8.79
C PHE A 97 7.26 -0.90 -9.33
N ILE A 98 8.38 -0.69 -8.61
CA ILE A 98 9.69 -1.22 -8.99
C ILE A 98 9.69 -2.74 -8.92
N TYR A 99 9.18 -3.33 -7.83
CA TYR A 99 9.05 -4.76 -7.67
C TYR A 99 8.31 -5.39 -8.86
N GLU A 100 7.23 -4.76 -9.30
CA GLU A 100 6.50 -5.21 -10.48
C GLU A 100 7.30 -5.09 -11.78
N HIS A 101 8.03 -3.99 -11.98
CA HIS A 101 8.85 -3.82 -13.17
C HIS A 101 9.88 -4.95 -13.29
N PHE A 102 10.55 -5.30 -12.19
CA PHE A 102 11.48 -6.43 -12.14
C PHE A 102 10.79 -7.78 -12.31
N TYR A 103 9.62 -7.98 -11.68
CA TYR A 103 8.84 -9.21 -11.84
C TYR A 103 8.44 -9.45 -13.31
N LYS A 104 8.07 -8.39 -14.03
CA LYS A 104 7.72 -8.46 -15.46
C LYS A 104 8.91 -8.91 -16.32
N GLN A 105 10.12 -8.43 -16.07
CA GLN A 105 11.31 -8.86 -16.82
C GLN A 105 11.60 -10.35 -16.63
N ASN A 106 11.50 -10.85 -15.40
CA ASN A 106 11.84 -12.24 -15.08
C ASN A 106 10.82 -13.28 -15.58
N GLN A 107 9.59 -12.88 -15.92
CA GLN A 107 8.61 -13.77 -16.55
C GLN A 107 8.89 -14.05 -18.04
N HIS A 108 9.68 -13.20 -18.70
CA HIS A 108 10.04 -13.37 -20.10
C HIS A 108 11.26 -14.29 -20.31
N THR A 109 12.06 -14.53 -19.27
CA THR A 109 13.27 -15.39 -19.31
C THR A 109 13.01 -16.87 -18.99
N ILE A 110 11.80 -17.24 -18.57
CA ILE A 110 11.44 -18.63 -18.17
C ILE A 110 10.44 -19.27 -19.16
N LYS A 111 10.26 -18.69 -20.34
CA LYS A 111 9.52 -19.33 -21.46
C LYS A 111 10.50 -19.74 -22.54
#